data_AF-A0A953V078-F1
#
_entry.id   AF-A0A953V078-F1
#
_cell.length_a   1.000
_cell.length_b   1.000
_cell.length_c   1.000
_cell.angle_alpha   90.00
_cell.angle_beta   90.00
_cell.angle_gamma   90.00
#
_symmetry.space_group_name_H-M   'P 1'
#
loop_
_entity.id
_entity.type
_entity.pdbx_description
1 polymer ?
#
loop_
_entity_poly.entity_id
_entity_poly.type
_entity_poly.pdbx_seq_one_letter_code
_entity_poly.pdbx_strand_id
1 'polypeptide(L)'
;MAVSGAINPEKTGLMYWMDQVLEEHAKLGDHLSADPVHDLRVALRRCILIADIMKDLDPGGDWKPMRKAGRHLFQHLGALRDAQVLTEWVERLGTPGEASTATLLEGLKAKYEQDRATAQDAAREFDRKQWRAWVRELTGRFRHLVSDQSACEALALETWEAVRDLHRRAQKNRSRIAYHRLRVELKKFRYAVENFLPSMYPGWAPDLKFLQDLLGEIHDLDVLSQMIVKNRRRSDEATRTLWAKKLEAERSSRLQQYRAKMAGKSSPLWVWREGLPGERKLRSAGLARLAAWAYFVTPDFPRVRKVARFALQIYDGFANCGLVGRDSDIEERFILHAAALLQDVGLFRKSKAHHKESYRMIRRTTPPVGWSKRDLDLVALVARFHRRALPDLHHKILKTYQLPLRQSLVLLAAMLRLANAFGAKPYRGVRRLEVENCSGVIVVRAEGYIEAQPLASKLSVAIRLMEFACHHPVHILAPGARIMAPRLVRQAAHSDAA
;
A
#
# COMPACT_ATOMS: atom_id res chain seq x y z
N MET A 1 35.70 16.71 1.68
CA MET A 1 35.90 15.32 1.18
C MET A 1 34.90 14.44 1.89
N ALA A 2 33.79 14.14 1.21
CA ALA A 2 32.69 13.36 1.77
C ALA A 2 33.05 11.86 1.67
N VAL A 3 33.11 11.18 2.82
CA VAL A 3 33.14 9.72 2.87
C VAL A 3 31.76 9.24 2.41
N SER A 4 31.63 8.94 1.11
CA SER A 4 30.44 8.28 0.59
C SER A 4 30.45 6.83 1.08
N GLY A 5 29.72 6.56 2.16
CA GLY A 5 29.31 5.20 2.49
C GLY A 5 28.33 4.73 1.42
N ALA A 6 28.84 4.19 0.32
CA ALA A 6 28.03 3.57 -0.72
C ALA A 6 27.20 2.46 -0.07
N ILE A 7 25.87 2.58 -0.16
CA ILE A 7 24.95 1.54 0.32
C ILE A 7 25.12 0.35 -0.62
N ASN A 8 25.59 -0.78 -0.09
CA ASN A 8 25.65 -2.02 -0.85
C ASN A 8 24.20 -2.49 -1.12
N PRO A 9 23.74 -2.58 -2.38
CA PRO A 9 22.40 -3.07 -2.70
C PRO A 9 22.13 -4.50 -2.19
N GLU A 10 23.18 -5.30 -1.94
CA GLU A 10 23.08 -6.62 -1.29
C GLU A 10 22.69 -6.55 0.19
N LYS A 11 22.81 -5.38 0.83
CA LYS A 11 22.49 -5.13 2.26
C LYS A 11 21.16 -4.39 2.46
N THR A 12 20.23 -4.52 1.52
CA THR A 12 18.92 -3.85 1.58
C THR A 12 17.78 -4.80 1.23
N GLY A 13 16.57 -4.47 1.68
CA GLY A 13 15.36 -5.26 1.40
C GLY A 13 15.04 -6.33 2.45
N LEU A 14 13.81 -6.86 2.35
CA LEU A 14 13.24 -7.76 3.37
C LEU A 14 14.10 -9.01 3.60
N MET A 15 14.61 -9.64 2.55
CA MET A 15 15.38 -10.90 2.66
C MET A 15 16.63 -10.69 3.52
N TYR A 16 17.45 -9.70 3.16
CA TYR A 16 18.63 -9.32 3.93
C TYR A 16 18.30 -9.10 5.41
N TRP A 17 17.28 -8.28 5.71
CA TRP A 17 16.92 -7.99 7.09
C TRP A 17 16.39 -9.20 7.85
N MET A 18 15.65 -10.10 7.19
CA MET A 18 15.18 -11.33 7.84
C MET A 18 16.33 -12.31 8.12
N ASP A 19 17.34 -12.38 7.24
CA ASP A 19 18.56 -13.17 7.47
C ASP A 19 19.41 -12.56 8.58
N GLN A 20 19.55 -11.23 8.62
CA GLN A 20 20.20 -10.52 9.73
C GLN A 20 19.52 -10.79 11.07
N VAL A 21 18.19 -10.97 11.14
CA VAL A 21 17.54 -11.39 12.39
C VAL A 21 18.11 -12.73 12.88
N LEU A 22 18.36 -13.69 11.98
CA LEU A 22 18.87 -15.01 12.36
C LEU A 22 20.35 -14.99 12.72
N GLU A 23 21.14 -14.14 12.06
CA GLU A 23 22.57 -13.93 12.35
C GLU A 23 22.76 -13.21 13.67
N GLU A 24 22.09 -12.07 13.88
CA GLU A 24 22.20 -11.30 15.12
C GLU A 24 21.59 -12.03 16.31
N HIS A 25 20.53 -12.80 16.11
CA HIS A 25 20.01 -13.70 17.15
C HIS A 25 21.03 -14.76 17.56
N ALA A 26 21.86 -15.26 16.63
CA ALA A 26 22.92 -16.23 16.93
C ALA A 26 24.08 -15.63 17.74
N LYS A 27 24.31 -14.32 17.62
CA LYS A 27 25.35 -13.58 18.34
C LYS A 27 24.91 -13.17 19.75
N LEU A 28 23.64 -13.39 20.12
CA LEU A 28 23.18 -13.17 21.48
C LEU A 28 23.88 -14.15 22.43
N GLY A 29 24.86 -13.66 23.18
CA GLY A 29 25.43 -14.38 24.31
C GLY A 29 24.58 -14.23 25.58
N ASP A 30 24.94 -14.98 26.63
CA ASP A 30 24.26 -14.95 27.93
C ASP A 30 24.20 -13.56 28.57
N HIS A 31 25.13 -12.68 28.21
CA HIS A 31 25.19 -11.32 28.75
C HIS A 31 24.33 -10.29 28.03
N LEU A 32 23.74 -10.63 26.88
CA LEU A 32 22.95 -9.69 26.04
C LEU A 32 23.67 -8.33 25.89
N SER A 33 24.90 -8.36 25.39
CA SER A 33 25.71 -7.14 25.18
C SER A 33 24.98 -6.12 24.30
N ALA A 34 25.30 -4.84 24.48
CA ALA A 34 24.57 -3.73 23.87
C ALA A 34 24.53 -3.79 22.33
N ASP A 35 25.65 -4.14 21.68
CA ASP A 35 25.75 -4.11 20.22
C ASP A 35 24.91 -5.21 19.53
N PRO A 36 25.02 -6.51 19.88
CA PRO A 36 24.14 -7.54 19.29
C PRO A 36 22.65 -7.31 19.58
N VAL A 37 22.31 -6.81 20.78
CA VAL A 37 20.92 -6.43 21.11
C VAL A 37 20.46 -5.28 20.22
N HIS A 38 21.31 -4.28 19.98
CA HIS A 38 21.00 -3.16 19.10
C HIS A 38 20.77 -3.63 17.66
N ASP A 39 21.70 -4.40 17.11
CA ASP A 39 21.66 -4.86 15.71
C ASP A 39 20.47 -5.79 15.45
N LEU A 40 20.18 -6.70 16.39
CA LEU A 40 18.99 -7.55 16.31
C LEU A 40 17.69 -6.71 16.36
N ARG A 41 17.60 -5.71 17.25
CA ARG A 41 16.44 -4.80 17.29
C ARG A 41 16.28 -4.05 15.97
N VAL A 42 17.39 -3.62 15.38
CA VAL A 42 17.47 -2.88 14.13
C VAL A 42 16.96 -3.74 12.96
N ALA A 43 17.34 -5.02 12.90
CA ALA A 43 16.84 -5.98 11.91
C ALA A 43 15.35 -6.33 12.13
N LEU A 44 14.95 -6.66 13.36
CA LEU A 44 13.56 -6.98 13.72
C LEU A 44 12.61 -5.83 13.39
N ARG A 45 12.98 -4.59 13.73
CA ARG A 45 12.13 -3.42 13.47
C ARG A 45 11.81 -3.27 11.98
N ARG A 46 12.78 -3.50 11.10
CA ARG A 46 12.56 -3.40 9.65
C ARG A 46 11.61 -4.48 9.16
N CYS A 47 11.81 -5.72 9.59
CA CYS A 47 10.91 -6.83 9.27
C CYS A 47 9.47 -6.56 9.76
N ILE A 48 9.32 -6.10 11.00
CA ILE A 48 8.01 -5.77 11.60
C ILE A 48 7.27 -4.69 10.81
N LEU A 49 7.99 -3.65 10.37
CA LEU A 49 7.39 -2.53 9.66
C LEU A 49 6.98 -2.89 8.23
N ILE A 50 7.80 -3.68 7.53
CA ILE A 50 7.41 -4.25 6.23
C ILE A 50 6.18 -5.14 6.42
N ALA A 51 6.14 -5.99 7.45
CA ALA A 51 4.98 -6.80 7.74
C ALA A 51 3.73 -5.98 8.11
N ASP A 52 3.90 -4.82 8.75
CA ASP A 52 2.78 -3.91 9.04
C ASP A 52 2.16 -3.32 7.75
N ILE A 53 2.94 -3.11 6.70
CA ILE A 53 2.46 -2.67 5.38
C ILE A 53 1.87 -3.87 4.61
N MET A 54 2.61 -4.98 4.58
CA MET A 54 2.27 -6.15 3.79
C MET A 54 1.03 -6.89 4.30
N LYS A 55 0.74 -6.90 5.60
CA LYS A 55 -0.44 -7.63 6.14
C LYS A 55 -1.79 -7.16 5.55
N ASP A 56 -1.85 -5.91 5.10
CA ASP A 56 -3.06 -5.29 4.53
C ASP A 56 -3.07 -5.42 3.00
N LEU A 57 -1.90 -5.37 2.37
CA LEU A 57 -1.70 -5.57 0.93
C LEU A 57 -1.83 -7.05 0.52
N ASP A 58 -1.34 -7.94 1.36
CA ASP A 58 -1.21 -9.36 1.11
C ASP A 58 -1.77 -10.15 2.31
N PRO A 59 -3.10 -10.20 2.46
CA PRO A 59 -3.72 -10.88 3.59
C PRO A 59 -3.56 -12.42 3.55
N GLY A 60 -3.02 -12.97 2.46
CA GLY A 60 -2.81 -14.40 2.29
C GLY A 60 -1.44 -14.91 2.74
N GLY A 61 -0.46 -14.03 2.96
CA GLY A 61 0.85 -14.39 3.49
C GLY A 61 0.91 -14.38 5.02
N ASP A 62 1.86 -15.12 5.57
CA ASP A 62 2.14 -15.22 7.02
C ASP A 62 2.75 -13.94 7.66
N TRP A 63 2.42 -12.76 7.14
CA TRP A 63 2.87 -11.47 7.65
C TRP A 63 2.45 -11.21 9.09
N LYS A 64 1.23 -11.58 9.47
CA LYS A 64 0.70 -11.36 10.83
C LYS A 64 1.41 -12.26 11.85
N PRO A 65 1.53 -13.60 11.64
CA PRO A 65 2.36 -14.46 12.48
C PRO A 65 3.81 -14.00 12.59
N MET A 66 4.49 -13.73 11.47
CA MET A 66 5.89 -13.28 11.46
C MET A 66 6.08 -11.99 12.28
N ARG A 67 5.20 -11.02 12.04
CA ARG A 67 5.19 -9.78 12.80
C ARG A 67 4.95 -9.99 14.29
N LYS A 68 4.06 -10.90 14.68
CA LYS A 68 3.77 -11.19 16.09
C LYS A 68 5.00 -11.76 16.78
N ALA A 69 5.65 -12.76 16.17
CA ALA A 69 6.88 -13.36 16.67
C ALA A 69 8.02 -12.34 16.78
N GLY A 70 8.29 -11.59 15.72
CA GLY A 70 9.34 -10.58 15.74
C GLY A 70 9.06 -9.45 16.73
N ARG A 71 7.79 -9.05 16.88
CA ARG A 71 7.38 -8.01 17.84
C ARG A 71 7.57 -8.45 19.28
N HIS A 72 7.27 -9.70 19.62
CA HIS A 72 7.49 -10.23 20.95
C HIS A 72 8.94 -10.03 21.38
N LEU A 73 9.88 -10.58 20.60
CA LEU A 73 11.31 -10.43 20.86
C LEU A 73 11.75 -8.95 20.85
N PHE A 74 11.30 -8.16 19.88
CA PHE A 74 11.65 -6.74 19.77
C PHE A 74 11.21 -5.91 20.99
N GLN A 75 10.07 -6.24 21.62
CA GLN A 75 9.56 -5.53 22.79
C GLN A 75 10.43 -5.78 24.03
N HIS A 76 10.82 -7.02 24.29
CA HIS A 76 11.67 -7.36 25.44
C HIS A 76 13.10 -6.82 25.30
N LEU A 77 13.72 -7.00 24.12
CA LEU A 77 14.99 -6.33 23.79
C LEU A 77 14.86 -4.81 23.85
N GLY A 78 13.66 -4.30 23.58
CA GLY A 78 13.31 -2.90 23.66
C GLY A 78 13.41 -2.34 25.07
N ALA A 79 12.76 -2.99 26.02
CA ALA A 79 12.81 -2.60 27.43
C ALA A 79 14.24 -2.57 27.96
N LEU A 80 15.04 -3.60 27.64
CA LEU A 80 16.44 -3.70 28.03
C LEU A 80 17.27 -2.52 27.50
N ARG A 81 17.17 -2.22 26.19
CA ARG A 81 17.93 -1.12 25.60
C ARG A 81 17.42 0.25 26.04
N ASP A 82 16.12 0.38 26.34
CA ASP A 82 15.59 1.62 26.89
C ASP A 82 16.20 1.90 28.29
N ALA A 83 16.40 0.87 29.13
CA ALA A 83 17.12 1.03 30.40
C ALA A 83 18.58 1.48 30.19
N GLN A 84 19.30 0.85 29.25
CA GLN A 84 20.69 1.24 28.91
C GLN A 84 20.78 2.70 28.43
N VAL A 85 19.89 3.12 27.54
CA VAL A 85 19.84 4.51 27.02
C VAL A 85 19.56 5.50 28.14
N LEU A 86 18.64 5.19 29.05
CA LEU A 86 18.34 6.07 30.18
C LEU A 86 19.54 6.18 31.15
N THR A 87 20.31 5.10 31.34
CA THR A 87 21.56 5.14 32.12
C THR A 87 22.57 6.10 31.49
N GLU A 88 22.81 5.98 30.17
CA GLU A 88 23.70 6.90 29.43
C GLU A 88 23.26 8.37 29.60
N TRP A 89 21.95 8.64 29.60
CA TRP A 89 21.42 10.00 29.85
C TRP A 89 21.65 10.50 31.27
N VAL A 90 21.46 9.65 32.28
CA VAL A 90 21.68 10.01 33.69
C VAL A 90 23.16 10.25 33.95
N GLU A 91 24.05 9.42 33.40
CA GLU A 91 25.51 9.62 33.51
C GLU A 91 25.96 10.92 32.83
N ARG A 92 25.38 11.26 31.67
CA ARG A 92 25.73 12.48 30.94
C ARG A 92 25.25 13.77 31.61
N LEU A 93 24.07 13.75 32.23
CA LEU A 93 23.44 14.96 32.80
C LEU A 93 23.63 15.09 34.31
N GLY A 94 23.91 13.98 34.98
CA GLY A 94 24.16 13.90 36.41
C GLY A 94 25.56 14.38 36.76
N THR A 95 25.72 14.79 38.02
CA THR A 95 27.04 15.10 38.58
C THR A 95 27.59 13.84 39.24
N PRO A 96 28.82 13.38 38.91
CA PRO A 96 29.43 12.24 39.57
C PRO A 96 29.51 12.45 41.10
N GLY A 97 29.14 11.44 41.88
CA GLY A 97 29.15 11.50 43.34
C GLY A 97 27.94 12.21 43.99
N GLU A 98 27.05 12.81 43.20
CA GLU A 98 25.83 13.42 43.72
C GLU A 98 24.81 12.33 44.09
N ALA A 99 24.25 12.40 45.32
CA ALA A 99 23.31 11.41 45.83
C ALA A 99 22.07 11.24 44.92
N SER A 100 21.60 12.33 44.30
CA SER A 100 20.48 12.32 43.36
C SER A 100 20.76 11.47 42.11
N THR A 101 21.95 11.61 41.53
CA THR A 101 22.42 10.83 40.38
C THR A 101 22.55 9.36 40.77
N ALA A 102 23.15 9.08 41.92
CA ALA A 102 23.34 7.70 42.41
C ALA A 102 22.00 6.96 42.60
N THR A 103 20.98 7.61 43.19
CA THR A 103 19.64 7.01 43.36
C THR A 103 18.96 6.70 42.03
N LEU A 104 19.12 7.55 41.00
CA LEU A 104 18.57 7.28 39.68
C LEU A 104 19.27 6.11 38.99
N LEU A 105 20.60 6.05 39.08
CA LEU A 105 21.40 4.94 38.53
C LEU A 105 21.07 3.61 39.20
N GLU A 106 20.89 3.59 40.52
CA GLU A 106 20.48 2.38 41.25
C GLU A 106 19.11 1.86 40.80
N GLY A 107 18.13 2.77 40.63
CA GLY A 107 16.81 2.43 40.12
C GLY A 107 16.84 1.87 38.69
N LEU A 108 17.70 2.43 37.84
CA LEU A 108 17.91 1.96 36.47
C LEU A 108 18.63 0.61 36.42
N LYS A 109 19.58 0.36 37.33
CA LYS A 109 20.27 -0.93 37.46
C LYS A 109 19.31 -2.06 37.82
N ALA A 110 18.42 -1.83 38.80
CA ALA A 110 17.41 -2.82 39.15
C ALA A 110 16.45 -3.12 37.98
N LYS A 111 16.03 -2.07 37.25
CA LYS A 111 15.22 -2.21 36.05
C LYS A 111 15.96 -2.97 34.93
N TYR A 112 17.24 -2.68 34.73
CA TYR A 112 18.08 -3.35 33.74
C TYR A 112 18.16 -4.86 33.99
N GLU A 113 18.42 -5.30 35.22
CA GLU A 113 18.49 -6.75 35.53
C GLU A 113 17.14 -7.45 35.32
N GLN A 114 16.03 -6.79 35.69
CA GLN A 114 14.68 -7.31 35.42
C GLN A 114 14.42 -7.43 33.91
N ASP A 115 14.66 -6.37 33.15
CA ASP A 115 14.43 -6.35 31.70
C ASP A 115 15.35 -7.35 30.99
N ARG A 116 16.59 -7.54 31.48
CA ARG A 116 17.56 -8.52 30.96
C ARG A 116 17.05 -9.95 31.10
N ALA A 117 16.52 -10.33 32.26
CA ALA A 117 15.95 -11.66 32.47
C ALA A 117 14.82 -11.94 31.47
N THR A 118 13.85 -11.01 31.34
CA THR A 118 12.74 -11.19 30.39
C THR A 118 13.19 -11.20 28.92
N ALA A 119 14.25 -10.45 28.58
CA ALA A 119 14.83 -10.46 27.24
C ALA A 119 15.54 -11.77 26.91
N GLN A 120 16.19 -12.41 27.89
CA GLN A 120 16.79 -13.73 27.73
C GLN A 120 15.71 -14.79 27.47
N ASP A 121 14.62 -14.78 28.23
CA ASP A 121 13.51 -15.72 28.04
C ASP A 121 12.89 -15.55 26.64
N ALA A 122 12.58 -14.32 26.24
CA ALA A 122 12.05 -14.04 24.91
C ALA A 122 13.02 -14.44 23.77
N ALA A 123 14.33 -14.31 23.99
CA ALA A 123 15.35 -14.75 23.04
C ALA A 123 15.41 -16.28 22.92
N ARG A 124 15.23 -17.02 24.02
CA ARG A 124 15.17 -18.49 24.03
C ARG A 124 13.92 -19.03 23.36
N GLU A 125 12.78 -18.35 23.54
CA GLU A 125 11.50 -18.71 22.92
C GLU A 125 11.43 -18.42 21.41
N PHE A 126 12.38 -17.66 20.86
CA PHE A 126 12.33 -17.25 19.46
C PHE A 126 12.56 -18.43 18.50
N ASP A 127 11.50 -18.82 17.80
CA ASP A 127 11.54 -19.93 16.84
C ASP A 127 12.28 -19.54 15.53
N ARG A 128 13.59 -19.80 15.52
CA ARG A 128 14.45 -19.61 14.35
C ARG A 128 14.05 -20.50 13.17
N LYS A 129 13.50 -21.69 13.41
CA LYS A 129 13.11 -22.63 12.35
C LYS A 129 11.90 -22.08 11.61
N GLN A 130 10.89 -21.61 12.33
CA GLN A 130 9.74 -20.94 11.75
C GLN A 130 10.13 -19.64 11.05
N TRP A 131 11.04 -18.85 11.63
CA TRP A 131 11.53 -17.63 10.97
C TRP A 131 12.20 -17.92 9.61
N ARG A 132 13.03 -18.98 9.51
CA ARG A 132 13.60 -19.45 8.22
C ARG A 132 12.54 -19.93 7.23
N ALA A 133 11.42 -20.48 7.70
CA ALA A 133 10.30 -20.82 6.82
C ALA A 133 9.69 -19.54 6.22
N TRP A 134 9.45 -18.52 7.04
CA TRP A 134 8.96 -17.22 6.57
C TRP A 134 9.94 -16.49 5.66
N VAL A 135 11.26 -16.59 5.85
CA VAL A 135 12.25 -16.06 4.91
C VAL A 135 11.96 -16.57 3.50
N ARG A 136 11.77 -17.89 3.34
CA ARG A 136 11.54 -18.50 2.02
C ARG A 136 10.19 -18.10 1.41
N GLU A 137 9.13 -18.07 2.22
CA GLU A 137 7.77 -17.74 1.76
C GLU A 137 7.60 -16.24 1.45
N LEU A 138 7.89 -15.38 2.43
CA LEU A 138 7.49 -13.97 2.41
C LEU A 138 8.37 -13.14 1.48
N THR A 139 9.64 -13.50 1.30
CA THR A 139 10.55 -12.78 0.39
C THR A 139 10.12 -12.90 -1.07
N GLY A 140 9.63 -14.08 -1.49
CA GLY A 140 9.07 -14.27 -2.83
C GLY A 140 7.83 -13.40 -3.06
N ARG A 141 6.96 -13.31 -2.06
CA ARG A 141 5.75 -12.45 -2.11
C ARG A 141 6.12 -10.97 -2.14
N PHE A 142 7.09 -10.55 -1.32
CA PHE A 142 7.61 -9.18 -1.30
C PHE A 142 8.26 -8.79 -2.62
N ARG A 143 9.02 -9.69 -3.25
CA ARG A 143 9.68 -9.46 -4.56
C ARG A 143 8.68 -9.03 -5.63
N HIS A 144 7.47 -9.60 -5.62
CA HIS A 144 6.44 -9.20 -6.57
C HIS A 144 6.05 -7.72 -6.40
N LEU A 145 5.82 -7.26 -5.18
CA LEU A 145 5.51 -5.87 -4.90
C LEU A 145 6.63 -4.94 -5.37
N VAL A 146 7.88 -5.21 -4.97
CA VAL A 146 9.00 -4.32 -5.29
C VAL A 146 9.37 -4.28 -6.77
N SER A 147 8.83 -5.20 -7.58
CA SER A 147 8.96 -5.15 -9.03
C SER A 147 8.05 -4.10 -9.70
N ASP A 148 7.06 -3.56 -8.97
CA ASP A 148 6.20 -2.47 -9.43
C ASP A 148 6.62 -1.14 -8.78
N GLN A 149 7.42 -0.37 -9.52
CA GLN A 149 7.90 0.94 -9.06
C GLN A 149 6.75 1.91 -8.72
N SER A 150 5.66 1.92 -9.49
CA SER A 150 4.54 2.84 -9.25
C SER A 150 3.80 2.49 -7.96
N ALA A 151 3.65 1.20 -7.64
CA ALA A 151 3.09 0.75 -6.38
C ALA A 151 4.00 1.13 -5.19
N CYS A 152 5.31 0.95 -5.34
CA CYS A 152 6.33 1.35 -4.36
C CYS A 152 6.30 2.86 -4.07
N GLU A 153 6.28 3.68 -5.12
CA GLU A 153 6.20 5.13 -5.02
C GLU A 153 4.91 5.59 -4.32
N ALA A 154 3.77 4.94 -4.61
CA ALA A 154 2.51 5.21 -3.94
C ALA A 154 2.56 4.88 -2.44
N LEU A 155 3.12 3.72 -2.06
CA LEU A 155 3.31 3.33 -0.66
C LEU A 155 4.21 4.31 0.11
N ALA A 156 5.31 4.74 -0.51
CA ALA A 156 6.20 5.73 0.07
C ALA A 156 5.48 7.09 0.22
N LEU A 157 4.66 7.49 -0.75
CA LEU A 157 3.88 8.71 -0.67
C LEU A 157 2.82 8.67 0.44
N GLU A 158 2.09 7.56 0.61
CA GLU A 158 1.12 7.39 1.70
C GLU A 158 1.79 7.58 3.08
N THR A 159 2.97 7.00 3.28
CA THR A 159 3.74 7.16 4.53
C THR A 159 4.29 8.58 4.69
N TRP A 160 4.70 9.25 3.60
CA TRP A 160 5.09 10.66 3.63
C TRP A 160 3.93 11.58 4.01
N GLU A 161 2.73 11.36 3.47
CA GLU A 161 1.54 12.18 3.81
C GLU A 161 1.18 12.05 5.29
N ALA A 162 1.29 10.84 5.85
CA ALA A 162 1.13 10.62 7.29
C ALA A 162 2.16 11.40 8.12
N VAL A 163 3.43 11.41 7.70
CA VAL A 163 4.49 12.21 8.34
C VAL A 163 4.19 13.70 8.25
N ARG A 164 3.82 14.20 7.07
CA ARG A 164 3.46 15.63 6.85
C ARG A 164 2.33 16.04 7.78
N ASP A 165 1.28 15.24 7.89
CA ASP A 165 0.10 15.56 8.67
C ASP A 165 0.36 15.51 10.18
N LEU A 166 1.22 14.59 10.63
CA LEU A 166 1.68 14.56 12.03
C LEU A 166 2.68 15.67 12.34
N HIS A 167 3.54 16.04 11.40
CA HIS A 167 4.44 17.18 11.54
C HIS A 167 3.64 18.46 11.76
N ARG A 168 2.64 18.72 10.91
CA ARG A 168 1.71 19.86 11.06
C ARG A 168 1.03 19.86 12.44
N ARG A 169 0.54 18.71 12.90
CA ARG A 169 -0.08 18.57 14.22
C ARG A 169 0.91 18.78 15.38
N ALA A 170 2.13 18.27 15.27
CA ALA A 170 3.18 18.43 16.27
C ALA A 170 3.61 19.90 16.40
N GLN A 171 3.71 20.63 15.29
CA GLN A 171 4.03 22.06 15.31
C GLN A 171 2.94 22.91 15.97
N LYS A 172 1.66 22.55 15.77
CA LYS A 172 0.51 23.23 16.39
C LYS A 172 0.38 22.93 17.89
N ASN A 173 0.30 21.65 18.26
CA ASN A 173 -0.04 21.26 19.63
C ASN A 173 1.18 21.19 20.56
N ARG A 174 2.38 21.03 20.00
CA ARG A 174 3.68 20.94 20.69
C ARG A 174 3.75 19.94 21.85
N SER A 175 2.80 18.99 21.90
CA SER A 175 2.68 18.03 23.00
C SER A 175 3.65 16.86 22.83
N ARG A 176 4.05 16.25 23.97
CA ARG A 176 4.85 15.02 24.00
C ARG A 176 4.24 13.91 23.14
N ILE A 177 2.92 13.75 23.22
CA ILE A 177 2.16 12.76 22.44
C ILE A 177 2.26 13.05 20.93
N ALA A 178 2.20 14.32 20.52
CA ALA A 178 2.27 14.67 19.10
C ALA A 178 3.66 14.38 18.51
N TYR A 179 4.74 14.74 19.21
CA TYR A 179 6.11 14.42 18.80
C TYR A 179 6.41 12.91 18.85
N HIS A 180 5.87 12.19 19.82
CA HIS A 180 5.99 10.73 19.88
C HIS A 180 5.32 10.05 18.67
N ARG A 181 4.10 10.45 18.31
CA ARG A 181 3.41 9.93 17.11
C ARG A 181 4.19 10.24 15.84
N LEU A 182 4.65 11.48 15.70
CA LEU A 182 5.48 11.91 14.57
C LEU A 182 6.76 11.07 14.46
N ARG A 183 7.46 10.81 15.58
CA ARG A 183 8.64 9.95 15.61
C ARG A 183 8.35 8.56 15.06
N VAL A 184 7.24 7.95 15.47
CA VAL A 184 6.85 6.61 15.01
C VAL A 184 6.57 6.60 13.51
N GLU A 185 5.82 7.58 12.99
CA GLU A 185 5.55 7.65 11.55
C GLU A 185 6.79 8.04 10.73
N LEU A 186 7.68 8.91 11.21
CA LEU A 186 8.91 9.25 10.51
C LEU A 186 9.82 8.02 10.35
N LYS A 187 9.87 7.16 11.37
CA LYS A 187 10.53 5.86 11.26
C LYS A 187 9.90 5.01 10.16
N LYS A 188 8.56 4.85 10.14
CA LYS A 188 7.86 4.11 9.10
C LYS A 188 8.17 4.63 7.70
N PHE A 189 8.17 5.95 7.51
CA PHE A 189 8.53 6.58 6.24
C PHE A 189 9.98 6.26 5.84
N ARG A 190 10.95 6.39 6.75
CA ARG A 190 12.34 6.02 6.48
C ARG A 190 12.45 4.59 5.95
N TYR A 191 11.80 3.64 6.62
CA TYR A 191 11.86 2.24 6.21
C TYR A 191 11.06 1.95 4.94
N ALA A 192 9.98 2.69 4.68
CA ALA A 192 9.27 2.62 3.40
C ALA A 192 10.19 3.07 2.26
N VAL A 193 10.90 4.18 2.40
CA VAL A 193 11.87 4.65 1.40
C VAL A 193 13.01 3.66 1.23
N GLU A 194 13.60 3.15 2.33
CA GLU A 194 14.69 2.16 2.28
C GLU A 194 14.30 0.89 1.51
N ASN A 195 13.05 0.43 1.63
CA ASN A 195 12.62 -0.84 1.03
C ASN A 195 11.91 -0.69 -0.32
N PHE A 196 11.20 0.41 -0.55
CA PHE A 196 10.43 0.62 -1.78
C PHE A 196 11.12 1.56 -2.77
N LEU A 197 12.00 2.44 -2.30
CA LEU A 197 12.72 3.42 -3.12
C LEU A 197 14.24 3.35 -2.86
N PRO A 198 14.89 2.18 -3.04
CA PRO A 198 16.29 1.98 -2.68
C PRO A 198 17.25 2.90 -3.45
N SER A 199 16.89 3.35 -4.66
CA SER A 199 17.67 4.31 -5.45
C SER A 199 17.65 5.73 -4.87
N MET A 200 16.54 6.12 -4.21
CA MET A 200 16.37 7.46 -3.61
C MET A 200 16.89 7.50 -2.18
N TYR A 201 16.88 6.36 -1.48
CA TYR A 201 17.25 6.27 -0.07
C TYR A 201 18.63 6.86 0.27
N PRO A 202 19.73 6.63 -0.49
CA PRO A 202 21.04 7.20 -0.16
C PRO A 202 21.02 8.73 -0.05
N GLY A 203 20.27 9.41 -0.91
CA GLY A 203 20.15 10.87 -0.90
C GLY A 203 19.34 11.40 0.29
N TRP A 204 18.43 10.60 0.85
CA TRP A 204 17.54 11.02 1.94
C TRP A 204 17.95 10.48 3.31
N ALA A 205 18.79 9.43 3.34
CA ALA A 205 19.21 8.74 4.54
C ALA A 205 19.85 9.67 5.59
N PRO A 206 20.71 10.66 5.24
CA PRO A 206 21.28 11.57 6.23
C PRO A 206 20.22 12.38 6.99
N ASP A 207 19.27 12.98 6.27
CA ASP A 207 18.20 13.78 6.88
C ASP A 207 17.22 12.91 7.68
N LEU A 208 16.85 11.75 7.14
CA LEU A 208 15.99 10.79 7.84
C LEU A 208 16.63 10.30 9.13
N LYS A 209 17.94 10.01 9.11
CA LYS A 209 18.69 9.61 10.31
C LYS A 209 18.74 10.76 11.32
N PHE A 210 19.16 11.94 10.91
CA PHE A 210 19.26 13.12 11.77
C PHE A 210 17.92 13.44 12.48
N LEU A 211 16.82 13.47 11.73
CA LEU A 211 15.51 13.76 12.29
C LEU A 211 14.98 12.62 13.18
N GLN A 212 15.29 11.37 12.85
CA GLN A 212 14.96 10.23 13.69
C GLN A 212 15.72 10.27 15.02
N ASP A 213 17.00 10.64 15.00
CA ASP A 213 17.85 10.71 16.17
C ASP A 213 17.37 11.84 17.10
N LEU A 214 17.11 13.04 16.57
CA LEU A 214 16.52 14.14 17.35
C LEU A 214 15.19 13.76 18.02
N LEU A 215 14.26 13.19 17.26
CA LEU A 215 12.97 12.76 17.80
C LEU A 215 13.13 11.55 18.75
N GLY A 216 14.17 10.74 18.57
CA GLY A 216 14.65 9.71 19.50
C GLY A 216 14.98 10.32 20.84
N GLU A 217 15.95 11.23 20.86
CA GLU A 217 16.46 11.86 22.06
C GLU A 217 15.37 12.68 22.79
N ILE A 218 14.48 13.36 22.07
CA ILE A 218 13.31 14.05 22.67
C ILE A 218 12.43 13.05 23.42
N HIS A 219 12.18 11.88 22.83
CA HIS A 219 11.37 10.85 23.48
C HIS A 219 12.08 10.26 24.70
N ASP A 220 13.39 10.03 24.63
CA ASP A 220 14.16 9.48 25.74
C ASP A 220 14.17 10.44 26.94
N LEU A 221 14.33 11.75 26.69
CA LEU A 221 14.21 12.81 27.70
C LEU A 221 12.80 12.88 28.32
N ASP A 222 11.75 12.72 27.51
CA ASP A 222 10.36 12.67 27.99
C ASP A 222 10.13 11.44 28.89
N VAL A 223 10.74 10.29 28.59
CA VAL A 223 10.67 9.06 29.41
C VAL A 223 11.42 9.25 30.73
N LEU A 224 12.63 9.83 30.69
CA LEU A 224 13.42 10.11 31.89
C LEU A 224 12.67 11.08 32.83
N SER A 225 12.05 12.14 32.27
CA SER A 225 11.20 13.07 33.02
C SER A 225 10.04 12.35 33.72
N GLN A 226 9.37 11.40 33.04
CA GLN A 226 8.29 10.61 33.65
C GLN A 226 8.80 9.67 34.75
N MET A 227 9.99 9.10 34.59
CA MET A 227 10.60 8.23 35.59
C MET A 227 10.89 8.98 36.89
N ILE A 228 11.46 10.18 36.81
CA ILE A 228 11.73 11.05 37.97
C ILE A 228 10.41 11.42 38.67
N VAL A 229 9.36 11.73 37.90
CA VAL A 229 8.02 12.03 38.45
C VAL A 229 7.39 10.82 39.15
N LYS A 230 7.61 9.60 38.65
CA LYS A 230 7.12 8.37 39.31
C LYS A 230 7.90 8.06 40.60
N ASN A 231 9.19 8.40 40.64
CA ASN A 231 10.07 8.17 41.78
C ASN A 231 10.12 9.34 42.78
N ARG A 232 9.07 10.19 42.83
CA ARG A 232 8.97 11.36 43.72
C ARG A 232 9.22 11.07 45.20
N ARG A 233 8.93 9.85 45.68
CA ARG A 233 9.15 9.46 47.08
C ARG A 233 10.62 9.23 47.44
N ARG A 234 11.49 9.06 46.43
CA ARG A 234 12.93 8.79 46.60
C ARG A 234 13.81 10.04 46.44
N SER A 235 13.23 11.21 46.15
CA SER A 235 13.96 12.45 45.92
C SER A 235 13.19 13.66 46.43
N ASP A 236 13.90 14.60 47.05
CA ASP A 236 13.35 15.87 47.53
C ASP A 236 12.91 16.77 46.36
N GLU A 237 12.09 17.79 46.66
CA GLU A 237 11.52 18.67 45.63
C GLU A 237 12.59 19.52 44.91
N ALA A 238 13.67 19.91 45.60
CA ALA A 238 14.73 20.72 45.00
C ALA A 238 15.51 19.92 43.96
N THR A 239 15.89 18.69 44.30
CA THR A 239 16.51 17.74 43.35
C THR A 239 15.64 17.50 42.13
N ARG A 240 14.34 17.26 42.32
CA ARG A 240 13.41 17.02 41.20
C ARG A 240 13.29 18.25 40.29
N THR A 241 13.28 19.43 40.87
CA THR A 241 13.25 20.69 40.11
C THR A 241 14.54 20.92 39.32
N LEU A 242 15.70 20.60 39.89
CA LEU A 242 17.00 20.68 39.21
C LEU A 242 17.04 19.76 37.99
N TRP A 243 16.67 18.49 38.16
CA TRP A 243 16.62 17.54 37.05
C TRP A 243 15.59 17.93 35.99
N ALA A 244 14.42 18.42 36.39
CA ALA A 244 13.41 18.91 35.44
C ALA A 244 13.95 20.06 34.57
N LYS A 245 14.71 20.99 35.15
CA LYS A 245 15.38 22.07 34.41
C LYS A 245 16.42 21.54 33.42
N LYS A 246 17.30 20.64 33.86
CA LYS A 246 18.33 20.01 32.98
C LYS A 246 17.67 19.32 31.78
N LEU A 247 16.63 18.51 32.01
CA LEU A 247 15.94 17.78 30.95
C LEU A 247 15.20 18.69 29.98
N GLU A 248 14.53 19.74 30.47
CA GLU A 248 13.80 20.66 29.59
C GLU A 248 14.75 21.50 28.72
N ALA A 249 15.94 21.85 29.22
CA ALA A 249 16.96 22.54 28.43
C ALA A 249 17.43 21.67 27.24
N GLU A 250 17.82 20.41 27.52
CA GLU A 250 18.23 19.45 26.49
C GLU A 250 17.12 19.17 25.47
N ARG A 251 15.88 19.02 25.96
CA ARG A 251 14.69 18.77 25.14
C ARG A 251 14.38 19.97 24.24
N SER A 252 14.44 21.18 24.78
CA SER A 252 14.21 22.43 24.06
C SER A 252 15.24 22.64 22.96
N SER A 253 16.52 22.38 23.24
CA SER A 253 17.60 22.44 22.25
C SER A 253 17.32 21.52 21.05
N ARG A 254 16.96 20.25 21.28
CA ARG A 254 16.64 19.30 20.21
C ARG A 254 15.40 19.68 19.42
N LEU A 255 14.37 20.19 20.09
CA LEU A 255 13.17 20.70 19.42
C LEU A 255 13.49 21.89 18.53
N GLN A 256 14.40 22.78 18.95
CA GLN A 256 14.85 23.89 18.14
C GLN A 256 15.62 23.40 16.90
N GLN A 257 16.53 22.44 17.06
CA GLN A 257 17.25 21.83 15.93
C GLN A 257 16.29 21.14 14.94
N TYR A 258 15.33 20.37 15.45
CA TYR A 258 14.30 19.74 14.62
C TYR A 258 13.49 20.78 13.84
N ARG A 259 13.05 21.86 14.50
CA ARG A 259 12.29 22.94 13.86
C ARG A 259 13.12 23.65 12.81
N ALA A 260 14.37 23.98 13.11
CA ALA A 260 15.27 24.63 12.17
C ALA A 260 15.46 23.79 10.91
N LYS A 261 15.71 22.48 11.06
CA LYS A 261 15.87 21.56 9.92
C LYS A 261 14.59 21.41 9.09
N MET A 262 13.42 21.47 9.72
CA MET A 262 12.12 21.29 9.05
C MET A 262 11.51 22.61 8.55
N ALA A 263 12.19 23.74 8.71
CA ALA A 263 11.70 25.05 8.32
C ALA A 263 12.08 25.42 6.87
N GLY A 264 11.28 26.31 6.28
CA GLY A 264 11.56 26.89 4.96
C GLY A 264 11.27 25.96 3.78
N LYS A 265 11.58 26.46 2.58
CA LYS A 265 11.35 25.76 1.29
C LYS A 265 12.40 24.67 1.01
N SER A 266 13.55 24.74 1.66
CA SER A 266 14.63 23.74 1.58
C SER A 266 14.51 22.64 2.66
N SER A 267 13.36 22.54 3.34
CA SER A 267 13.18 21.52 4.36
C SER A 267 13.14 20.12 3.74
N PRO A 268 13.57 19.07 4.48
CA PRO A 268 13.52 17.71 3.99
C PRO A 268 12.13 17.28 3.52
N LEU A 269 11.04 17.81 4.11
CA LEU A 269 9.68 17.50 3.67
C LEU A 269 9.42 17.88 2.21
N TRP A 270 9.95 19.03 1.76
CA TRP A 270 9.81 19.47 0.37
C TRP A 270 10.67 18.64 -0.57
N VAL A 271 11.93 18.41 -0.21
CA VAL A 271 12.86 17.58 -0.99
C VAL A 271 12.29 16.16 -1.18
N TRP A 272 11.78 15.56 -0.11
CA TRP A 272 11.17 14.23 -0.19
C TRP A 272 9.89 14.25 -1.03
N ARG A 273 9.09 15.32 -0.96
CA ARG A 273 7.88 15.45 -1.78
C ARG A 273 8.20 15.51 -3.27
N GLU A 274 9.25 16.24 -3.65
CA GLU A 274 9.67 16.42 -5.04
C GLU A 274 10.11 15.09 -5.68
N GLY A 275 10.74 14.20 -4.91
CA GLY A 275 11.10 12.86 -5.39
C GLY A 275 9.97 11.82 -5.35
N LEU A 276 8.75 12.19 -4.95
CA LEU A 276 7.57 11.32 -4.94
C LEU A 276 6.59 11.72 -6.07
N PRO A 277 5.65 10.84 -6.48
CA PRO A 277 4.75 11.10 -7.60
C PRO A 277 4.09 12.48 -7.55
N GLY A 278 4.32 13.31 -8.57
CA GLY A 278 3.63 14.59 -8.75
C GLY A 278 2.15 14.42 -9.07
N GLU A 279 1.38 15.51 -9.03
CA GLU A 279 -0.08 15.50 -9.18
C GLU A 279 -0.57 14.70 -10.40
N ARG A 280 0.07 14.88 -11.56
CA ARG A 280 -0.26 14.18 -12.81
C ARG A 280 -0.10 12.66 -12.75
N LYS A 281 0.72 12.14 -11.83
CA LYS A 281 1.00 10.69 -11.66
C LYS A 281 0.28 10.08 -10.47
N LEU A 282 -0.41 10.86 -9.62
CA LEU A 282 -1.03 10.35 -8.40
C LEU A 282 -2.07 9.27 -8.69
N ARG A 283 -2.97 9.51 -9.65
CA ARG A 283 -4.01 8.53 -10.03
C ARG A 283 -3.42 7.20 -10.49
N SER A 284 -2.40 7.24 -11.35
CA SER A 284 -1.72 6.03 -11.84
C SER A 284 -0.94 5.31 -10.74
N ALA A 285 -0.28 6.04 -9.84
CA ALA A 285 0.44 5.46 -8.70
C ALA A 285 -0.56 4.77 -7.74
N GLY A 286 -1.66 5.43 -7.41
CA GLY A 286 -2.75 4.85 -6.62
C GLY A 286 -3.39 3.62 -7.28
N LEU A 287 -3.49 3.61 -8.61
CA LEU A 287 -3.95 2.43 -9.34
C LEU A 287 -2.96 1.26 -9.23
N ALA A 288 -1.66 1.52 -9.40
CA ALA A 288 -0.61 0.51 -9.24
C ALA A 288 -0.63 -0.08 -7.82
N ARG A 289 -0.82 0.77 -6.80
CA ARG A 289 -1.01 0.34 -5.41
C ARG A 289 -2.22 -0.59 -5.21
N LEU A 290 -3.35 -0.32 -5.89
CA LEU A 290 -4.52 -1.20 -5.86
C LEU A 290 -4.31 -2.48 -6.67
N ALA A 291 -3.59 -2.41 -7.79
CA ALA A 291 -3.24 -3.56 -8.61
C ALA A 291 -2.30 -4.53 -7.86
N ALA A 292 -1.34 -3.99 -7.11
CA ALA A 292 -0.47 -4.78 -6.23
C ALA A 292 -1.28 -5.52 -5.15
N TRP A 293 -2.28 -4.88 -4.54
CA TRP A 293 -3.21 -5.54 -3.63
C TRP A 293 -3.99 -6.66 -4.35
N ALA A 294 -4.55 -6.33 -5.52
CA ALA A 294 -5.37 -7.23 -6.32
C ALA A 294 -4.62 -8.51 -6.70
N TYR A 295 -3.32 -8.40 -6.99
CA TYR A 295 -2.45 -9.54 -7.27
C TYR A 295 -2.46 -10.57 -6.14
N PHE A 296 -2.29 -10.15 -4.89
CA PHE A 296 -2.20 -11.07 -3.76
C PHE A 296 -3.53 -11.74 -3.41
N VAL A 297 -4.65 -11.11 -3.74
CA VAL A 297 -6.00 -11.61 -3.40
C VAL A 297 -6.73 -12.26 -4.57
N THR A 298 -6.11 -12.33 -5.76
CA THR A 298 -6.72 -12.89 -6.96
C THR A 298 -5.91 -14.08 -7.50
N PRO A 299 -6.45 -15.31 -7.53
CA PRO A 299 -5.69 -16.50 -7.92
C PRO A 299 -5.10 -16.50 -9.35
N ASP A 300 -5.76 -15.86 -10.32
CA ASP A 300 -5.32 -15.78 -11.72
C ASP A 300 -5.22 -14.30 -12.16
N PHE A 301 -4.32 -13.57 -11.51
CA PHE A 301 -4.09 -12.17 -11.83
C PHE A 301 -3.58 -11.91 -13.27
N PRO A 302 -2.75 -12.78 -13.90
CA PRO A 302 -2.38 -12.61 -15.30
C PRO A 302 -3.59 -12.53 -16.25
N ARG A 303 -4.60 -13.37 -16.03
CA ARG A 303 -5.87 -13.27 -16.77
C ARG A 303 -6.57 -11.94 -16.51
N VAL A 304 -6.62 -11.49 -15.26
CA VAL A 304 -7.23 -10.19 -14.91
C VAL A 304 -6.54 -9.02 -15.62
N ARG A 305 -5.21 -9.00 -15.68
CA ARG A 305 -4.45 -8.01 -16.46
C ARG A 305 -4.79 -8.06 -17.95
N LYS A 306 -4.95 -9.27 -18.51
CA LYS A 306 -5.39 -9.44 -19.91
C LYS A 306 -6.79 -8.86 -20.12
N VAL A 307 -7.72 -9.11 -19.21
CA VAL A 307 -9.09 -8.55 -19.25
C VAL A 307 -9.06 -7.02 -19.13
N ALA A 308 -8.25 -6.47 -18.25
CA ALA A 308 -8.09 -5.02 -18.12
C ALA A 308 -7.60 -4.36 -19.42
N ARG A 309 -6.63 -4.98 -20.08
CA ARG A 309 -6.15 -4.52 -21.40
C ARG A 309 -7.24 -4.58 -22.46
N PHE A 310 -8.03 -5.66 -22.51
CA PHE A 310 -9.18 -5.76 -23.42
C PHE A 310 -10.27 -4.73 -23.13
N ALA A 311 -10.57 -4.48 -21.87
CA ALA A 311 -11.55 -3.46 -21.48
C ALA A 311 -11.12 -2.08 -21.97
N LEU A 312 -9.83 -1.74 -21.84
CA LEU A 312 -9.27 -0.50 -22.37
C LEU A 312 -9.30 -0.43 -23.90
N GLN A 313 -8.95 -1.50 -24.60
CA GLN A 313 -9.04 -1.54 -26.06
C GLN A 313 -10.47 -1.33 -26.57
N ILE A 314 -11.45 -1.93 -25.89
CA ILE A 314 -12.87 -1.72 -26.20
C ILE A 314 -13.24 -0.25 -25.94
N TYR A 315 -12.90 0.30 -24.78
CA TYR A 315 -13.21 1.70 -24.45
C TYR A 315 -12.58 2.68 -25.44
N ASP A 316 -11.30 2.51 -25.76
CA ASP A 316 -10.55 3.40 -26.65
C ASP A 316 -11.14 3.36 -28.06
N GLY A 317 -11.53 2.17 -28.54
CA GLY A 317 -12.21 2.04 -29.83
C GLY A 317 -13.62 2.65 -29.83
N PHE A 318 -14.38 2.53 -28.75
CA PHE A 318 -15.66 3.23 -28.59
C PHE A 318 -15.49 4.76 -28.56
N ALA A 319 -14.41 5.26 -27.95
CA ALA A 319 -14.10 6.68 -27.89
C ALA A 319 -13.80 7.22 -29.29
N ASN A 320 -13.01 6.48 -30.07
CA ASN A 320 -12.72 6.79 -31.47
C ASN A 320 -13.98 6.78 -32.35
N CYS A 321 -14.98 5.96 -32.01
CA CYS A 321 -16.27 5.92 -32.69
C CYS A 321 -17.24 7.02 -32.23
N GLY A 322 -16.88 7.85 -31.24
CA GLY A 322 -17.75 8.89 -30.67
C GLY A 322 -18.88 8.36 -29.78
N LEU A 323 -18.75 7.13 -29.25
CA LEU A 323 -19.79 6.44 -28.47
C LEU A 323 -19.57 6.51 -26.95
N VAL A 324 -18.45 7.08 -26.51
CA VAL A 324 -18.15 7.38 -25.10
C VAL A 324 -17.56 8.78 -24.97
N GLY A 325 -17.56 9.28 -23.73
CA GLY A 325 -17.50 10.69 -23.36
C GLY A 325 -16.49 11.57 -24.12
N ARG A 326 -17.02 12.67 -24.66
CA ARG A 326 -16.32 13.96 -24.68
C ARG A 326 -16.66 14.81 -23.45
N ASP A 327 -17.88 14.65 -22.89
CA ASP A 327 -18.40 15.40 -21.73
C ASP A 327 -18.92 14.45 -20.62
N SER A 328 -18.03 13.67 -19.99
CA SER A 328 -18.41 12.80 -18.85
C SER A 328 -18.01 13.43 -17.52
N ASP A 329 -18.91 13.40 -16.53
CA ASP A 329 -18.66 13.86 -15.15
C ASP A 329 -17.59 13.05 -14.41
N ILE A 330 -17.13 11.93 -15.00
CA ILE A 330 -16.17 11.01 -14.42
C ILE A 330 -15.11 10.63 -15.45
N GLU A 331 -13.92 10.23 -14.98
CA GLU A 331 -12.90 9.64 -15.84
C GLU A 331 -13.26 8.17 -16.15
N GLU A 332 -14.21 7.95 -17.05
CA GLU A 332 -14.77 6.62 -17.38
C GLU A 332 -13.70 5.57 -17.70
N ARG A 333 -12.73 5.93 -18.55
CA ARG A 333 -11.60 5.06 -18.93
C ARG A 333 -10.83 4.55 -17.71
N PHE A 334 -10.59 5.45 -16.75
CA PHE A 334 -9.86 5.15 -15.54
C PHE A 334 -10.66 4.25 -14.60
N ILE A 335 -11.93 4.56 -14.40
CA ILE A 335 -12.86 3.74 -13.60
C ILE A 335 -12.96 2.33 -14.17
N LEU A 336 -13.05 2.20 -15.51
CA LEU A 336 -13.08 0.90 -16.18
C LEU A 336 -11.77 0.12 -15.98
N HIS A 337 -10.61 0.77 -16.14
CA HIS A 337 -9.32 0.13 -15.94
C HIS A 337 -9.19 -0.44 -14.53
N ALA A 338 -9.51 0.38 -13.55
CA ALA A 338 -9.51 0.01 -12.14
C ALA A 338 -10.49 -1.14 -11.85
N ALA A 339 -11.72 -1.04 -12.32
CA ALA A 339 -12.73 -2.07 -12.11
C ALA A 339 -12.30 -3.39 -12.73
N ALA A 340 -11.67 -3.35 -13.90
CA ALA A 340 -11.17 -4.54 -14.57
C ALA A 340 -10.06 -5.24 -13.79
N LEU A 341 -9.14 -4.49 -13.19
CA LEU A 341 -8.07 -5.02 -12.32
C LEU A 341 -8.60 -5.56 -10.99
N LEU A 342 -9.74 -5.07 -10.52
CA LEU A 342 -10.29 -5.37 -9.19
C LEU A 342 -11.51 -6.30 -9.19
N GLN A 343 -12.05 -6.66 -10.36
CA GLN A 343 -13.33 -7.39 -10.48
C GLN A 343 -13.36 -8.73 -9.73
N ASP A 344 -12.21 -9.38 -9.58
CA ASP A 344 -12.08 -10.73 -9.04
C ASP A 344 -11.43 -10.80 -7.65
N VAL A 345 -11.20 -9.67 -6.98
CA VAL A 345 -10.61 -9.66 -5.61
C VAL A 345 -11.46 -10.41 -4.59
N GLY A 346 -12.77 -10.53 -4.83
CA GLY A 346 -13.68 -11.32 -4.01
C GLY A 346 -13.46 -12.83 -4.06
N LEU A 347 -12.67 -13.34 -5.02
CA LEU A 347 -12.30 -14.77 -5.10
C LEU A 347 -11.49 -15.22 -3.88
N PHE A 348 -10.77 -14.29 -3.23
CA PHE A 348 -10.06 -14.53 -1.97
C PHE A 348 -10.95 -15.14 -0.89
N ARG A 349 -12.24 -14.78 -0.86
CA ARG A 349 -13.21 -15.27 0.14
C ARG A 349 -13.83 -16.63 -0.22
N LYS A 350 -13.42 -17.25 -1.34
CA LYS A 350 -13.96 -18.53 -1.85
C LYS A 350 -15.50 -18.55 -1.97
N SER A 351 -16.13 -17.38 -2.14
CA SER A 351 -17.59 -17.25 -2.22
C SER A 351 -18.11 -17.55 -3.63
N LYS A 352 -19.21 -18.31 -3.71
CA LYS A 352 -19.94 -18.52 -4.98
C LYS A 352 -20.40 -17.19 -5.61
N ALA A 353 -20.57 -16.12 -4.82
CA ALA A 353 -20.98 -14.79 -5.27
C ALA A 353 -19.84 -13.74 -5.18
N HIS A 354 -18.62 -14.08 -5.62
CA HIS A 354 -17.45 -13.18 -5.50
C HIS A 354 -17.65 -11.77 -6.03
N HIS A 355 -18.40 -11.53 -7.11
CA HIS A 355 -18.71 -10.16 -7.57
C HIS A 355 -19.34 -9.26 -6.48
N LYS A 356 -20.16 -9.82 -5.56
CA LYS A 356 -20.66 -9.09 -4.39
C LYS A 356 -19.57 -8.89 -3.33
N GLU A 357 -18.66 -9.85 -3.17
CA GLU A 357 -17.51 -9.71 -2.28
C GLU A 357 -16.47 -8.70 -2.81
N SER A 358 -16.15 -8.71 -4.11
CA SER A 358 -15.30 -7.72 -4.76
C SER A 358 -15.83 -6.31 -4.52
N TYR A 359 -17.14 -6.10 -4.74
CA TYR A 359 -17.80 -4.85 -4.40
C TYR A 359 -17.57 -4.43 -2.94
N ARG A 360 -17.76 -5.34 -1.97
CA ARG A 360 -17.57 -5.02 -0.55
C ARG A 360 -16.11 -4.78 -0.20
N MET A 361 -15.18 -5.54 -0.77
CA MET A 361 -13.74 -5.43 -0.51
C MET A 361 -13.21 -4.10 -1.05
N ILE A 362 -13.49 -3.76 -2.31
CA ILE A 362 -13.08 -2.48 -2.93
C ILE A 362 -13.61 -1.29 -2.12
N ARG A 363 -14.89 -1.33 -1.70
CA ARG A 363 -15.49 -0.26 -0.90
C ARG A 363 -14.93 -0.14 0.52
N ARG A 364 -14.30 -1.17 1.07
CA ARG A 364 -13.68 -1.12 2.41
C ARG A 364 -12.25 -0.61 2.36
N THR A 365 -11.64 -0.56 1.18
CA THR A 365 -10.30 -0.03 0.99
C THR A 365 -10.29 1.48 1.27
N THR A 366 -9.26 1.94 1.96
CA THR A 366 -8.93 3.37 2.08
C THR A 366 -8.54 3.89 0.69
N PRO A 367 -9.07 5.03 0.22
CA PRO A 367 -8.66 5.60 -1.06
C PRO A 367 -7.13 5.76 -1.11
N PRO A 368 -6.45 5.19 -2.12
CA PRO A 368 -5.03 5.43 -2.30
C PRO A 368 -4.80 6.88 -2.75
N VAL A 369 -3.54 7.30 -2.76
CA VAL A 369 -3.13 8.63 -3.23
C VAL A 369 -3.71 8.96 -4.62
N GLY A 370 -4.27 10.16 -4.78
CA GLY A 370 -4.89 10.62 -6.03
C GLY A 370 -6.32 10.12 -6.27
N TRP A 371 -6.91 9.36 -5.34
CA TRP A 371 -8.27 8.82 -5.48
C TRP A 371 -9.22 9.40 -4.44
N SER A 372 -10.43 9.71 -4.86
CA SER A 372 -11.52 10.04 -3.95
C SER A 372 -12.27 8.79 -3.49
N LYS A 373 -13.08 8.94 -2.43
CA LYS A 373 -14.00 7.87 -2.03
C LYS A 373 -15.02 7.55 -3.13
N ARG A 374 -15.46 8.58 -3.86
CA ARG A 374 -16.38 8.46 -5.01
C ARG A 374 -15.77 7.59 -6.11
N ASP A 375 -14.49 7.78 -6.44
CA ASP A 375 -13.80 6.93 -7.44
C ASP A 375 -13.85 5.45 -7.04
N LEU A 376 -13.51 5.12 -5.79
CA LEU A 376 -13.58 3.75 -5.29
C LEU A 376 -15.00 3.16 -5.33
N ASP A 377 -16.02 3.97 -4.99
CA ASP A 377 -17.40 3.51 -5.02
C ASP A 377 -17.87 3.24 -6.46
N LEU A 378 -17.51 4.08 -7.43
CA LEU A 378 -17.82 3.86 -8.85
C LEU A 378 -17.08 2.63 -9.41
N VAL A 379 -15.80 2.47 -9.10
CA VAL A 379 -15.01 1.28 -9.45
C VAL A 379 -15.63 0.01 -8.89
N ALA A 380 -16.04 0.04 -7.62
CA ALA A 380 -16.71 -1.10 -6.99
C ALA A 380 -18.02 -1.46 -7.70
N LEU A 381 -18.80 -0.46 -8.15
CA LEU A 381 -20.04 -0.69 -8.88
C LEU A 381 -19.81 -1.37 -10.23
N VAL A 382 -18.89 -0.85 -11.04
CA VAL A 382 -18.53 -1.48 -12.33
C VAL A 382 -18.01 -2.90 -12.10
N ALA A 383 -17.12 -3.09 -11.12
CA ALA A 383 -16.63 -4.40 -10.70
C ALA A 383 -17.73 -5.33 -10.18
N ARG A 384 -18.80 -4.82 -9.57
CA ARG A 384 -19.93 -5.64 -9.09
C ARG A 384 -20.70 -6.28 -10.25
N PHE A 385 -20.87 -5.54 -11.33
CA PHE A 385 -21.74 -5.91 -12.44
C PHE A 385 -21.00 -6.62 -13.59
N HIS A 386 -19.72 -6.92 -13.41
CA HIS A 386 -18.89 -7.69 -14.37
C HIS A 386 -19.39 -9.12 -14.67
N ARG A 387 -20.42 -9.62 -13.95
CA ARG A 387 -21.04 -10.94 -14.19
C ARG A 387 -22.47 -11.03 -13.63
N ARG A 388 -23.19 -12.08 -14.04
CA ARG A 388 -24.59 -12.42 -13.64
C ARG A 388 -25.61 -11.38 -14.13
N ALA A 389 -26.65 -11.05 -13.37
CA ALA A 389 -27.63 -10.05 -13.78
C ALA A 389 -26.93 -8.69 -13.94
N LEU A 390 -27.16 -8.02 -15.07
CA LEU A 390 -26.84 -6.60 -15.18
C LEU A 390 -27.80 -5.80 -14.28
N PRO A 391 -27.37 -4.64 -13.79
CA PRO A 391 -28.30 -3.75 -13.16
C PRO A 391 -29.22 -3.17 -14.24
N ASP A 392 -30.52 -3.27 -14.04
CA ASP A 392 -31.43 -2.34 -14.69
C ASP A 392 -31.16 -0.90 -14.16
N LEU A 393 -31.56 0.13 -14.92
CA LEU A 393 -31.38 1.54 -14.53
C LEU A 393 -32.14 1.91 -13.24
N HIS A 394 -33.04 1.05 -12.77
CA HIS A 394 -33.83 1.16 -11.54
C HIS A 394 -33.26 0.34 -10.37
N HIS A 395 -32.11 -0.31 -10.54
CA HIS A 395 -31.50 -1.11 -9.50
C HIS A 395 -31.22 -0.21 -8.28
N LYS A 396 -31.62 -0.65 -7.08
CA LYS A 396 -31.62 0.19 -5.85
C LYS A 396 -30.31 0.94 -5.60
N ILE A 397 -29.18 0.32 -5.91
CA ILE A 397 -27.84 0.89 -5.73
C ILE A 397 -27.50 1.97 -6.78
N LEU A 398 -28.07 1.91 -8.00
CA LEU A 398 -27.84 2.91 -9.05
C LEU A 398 -28.77 4.12 -8.94
N LYS A 399 -29.97 3.95 -8.35
CA LYS A 399 -30.95 5.04 -8.18
C LYS A 399 -30.41 6.25 -7.39
N THR A 400 -29.33 6.08 -6.62
CA THR A 400 -28.68 7.17 -5.89
C THR A 400 -27.88 8.12 -6.80
N TYR A 401 -27.64 7.75 -8.06
CA TYR A 401 -26.91 8.57 -9.04
C TYR A 401 -27.86 9.19 -10.06
N GLN A 402 -27.46 10.27 -10.74
CA GLN A 402 -28.23 10.85 -11.84
C GLN A 402 -28.19 9.96 -13.10
N LEU A 403 -29.19 10.10 -13.97
CA LEU A 403 -29.38 9.21 -15.13
C LEU A 403 -28.14 9.13 -16.06
N PRO A 404 -27.45 10.23 -16.43
CA PRO A 404 -26.26 10.14 -17.30
C PRO A 404 -25.17 9.25 -16.72
N LEU A 405 -24.86 9.44 -15.43
CA LEU A 405 -23.87 8.60 -14.74
C LEU A 405 -24.32 7.13 -14.62
N ARG A 406 -25.62 6.86 -14.47
CA ARG A 406 -26.12 5.47 -14.50
C ARG A 406 -25.87 4.81 -15.85
N GLN A 407 -26.12 5.53 -16.95
CA GLN A 407 -25.87 5.04 -18.31
C GLN A 407 -24.39 4.76 -18.53
N SER A 408 -23.50 5.68 -18.15
CA SER A 408 -22.05 5.45 -18.18
C SER A 408 -21.65 4.20 -17.39
N LEU A 409 -22.13 4.04 -16.15
CA LEU A 409 -21.79 2.87 -15.33
C LEU A 409 -22.28 1.55 -15.93
N VAL A 410 -23.46 1.53 -16.56
CA VAL A 410 -23.98 0.36 -17.28
C VAL A 410 -23.11 0.04 -18.49
N LEU A 411 -22.72 1.05 -19.27
CA LEU A 411 -21.85 0.89 -20.43
C LEU A 411 -20.47 0.35 -20.04
N LEU A 412 -19.82 0.91 -19.01
CA LEU A 412 -18.54 0.42 -18.51
C LEU A 412 -18.64 -1.03 -17.98
N ALA A 413 -19.75 -1.37 -17.31
CA ALA A 413 -19.99 -2.74 -16.89
C ALA A 413 -20.17 -3.69 -18.09
N ALA A 414 -20.84 -3.26 -19.15
CA ALA A 414 -21.00 -4.04 -20.38
C ALA A 414 -19.65 -4.25 -21.10
N MET A 415 -18.82 -3.22 -21.22
CA MET A 415 -17.46 -3.32 -21.76
C MET A 415 -16.61 -4.31 -20.96
N LEU A 416 -16.65 -4.22 -19.63
CA LEU A 416 -15.91 -5.13 -18.76
C LEU A 416 -16.37 -6.59 -18.93
N ARG A 417 -17.68 -6.82 -19.11
CA ARG A 417 -18.22 -8.16 -19.36
C ARG A 417 -17.76 -8.74 -20.68
N LEU A 418 -17.75 -7.93 -21.74
CA LEU A 418 -17.25 -8.33 -23.05
C LEU A 418 -15.76 -8.67 -22.97
N ALA A 419 -14.95 -7.82 -22.34
CA ALA A 419 -13.55 -8.08 -22.09
C ALA A 419 -13.32 -9.37 -21.28
N ASN A 420 -14.12 -9.61 -20.23
CA ASN A 420 -14.03 -10.81 -19.40
C ASN A 420 -14.42 -12.08 -20.19
N ALA A 421 -15.37 -11.97 -21.12
CA ALA A 421 -15.73 -13.07 -22.02
C ALA A 421 -14.54 -13.45 -22.90
N PHE A 422 -13.86 -12.48 -23.53
CA PHE A 422 -12.61 -12.72 -24.28
C PHE A 422 -11.45 -13.22 -23.40
N GLY A 423 -11.47 -12.94 -22.10
CA GLY A 423 -10.50 -13.49 -21.14
C GLY A 423 -10.75 -14.96 -20.76
N ALA A 424 -11.85 -15.58 -21.20
CA ALA A 424 -12.19 -16.96 -20.83
C ALA A 424 -11.37 -18.01 -21.59
N LYS A 425 -11.34 -19.25 -21.05
CA LYS A 425 -10.58 -20.38 -21.62
C LYS A 425 -10.77 -20.58 -23.14
N PRO A 426 -12.01 -20.55 -23.70
CA PRO A 426 -12.21 -20.75 -25.14
C PRO A 426 -11.53 -19.70 -26.03
N TYR A 427 -11.29 -18.50 -25.50
CA TYR A 427 -10.74 -17.37 -26.25
C TYR A 427 -9.32 -17.01 -25.81
N ARG A 428 -8.58 -17.97 -25.21
CA ARG A 428 -7.18 -17.76 -24.79
C ARG A 428 -6.28 -17.29 -25.92
N GLY A 429 -6.53 -17.72 -27.16
CA GLY A 429 -5.81 -17.32 -28.36
C GLY A 429 -5.99 -15.85 -28.74
N VAL A 430 -7.02 -15.17 -28.22
CA VAL A 430 -7.26 -13.76 -28.54
C VAL A 430 -6.13 -12.91 -27.95
N ARG A 431 -5.47 -12.11 -28.79
CA ARG A 431 -4.34 -11.26 -28.42
C ARG A 431 -4.70 -9.80 -28.36
N ARG A 432 -5.54 -9.30 -29.25
CA ARG A 432 -5.87 -7.87 -29.36
C ARG A 432 -7.32 -7.70 -29.80
N LEU A 433 -7.96 -6.65 -29.30
CA LEU A 433 -9.27 -6.21 -29.75
C LEU A 433 -9.13 -4.84 -30.40
N GLU A 434 -9.86 -4.63 -31.49
CA GLU A 434 -10.03 -3.33 -32.14
C GLU A 434 -11.52 -3.10 -32.37
N VAL A 435 -11.97 -1.86 -32.19
CA VAL A 435 -13.38 -1.52 -32.38
C VAL A 435 -13.50 -0.47 -33.48
N GLU A 436 -14.39 -0.73 -34.42
CA GLU A 436 -14.71 0.13 -35.55
C GLU A 436 -16.23 0.34 -35.60
N ASN A 437 -16.66 1.51 -36.06
CA ASN A 437 -18.05 1.77 -36.42
C ASN A 437 -18.19 1.67 -37.94
N CYS A 438 -18.94 0.68 -38.41
CA CYS A 438 -19.24 0.44 -39.81
C CYS A 438 -20.72 0.74 -40.05
N SER A 439 -21.04 1.99 -40.42
CA SER A 439 -22.40 2.43 -40.76
C SER A 439 -23.44 2.15 -39.66
N GLY A 440 -23.09 2.41 -38.39
CA GLY A 440 -23.98 2.18 -37.24
C GLY A 440 -23.91 0.77 -36.66
N VAL A 441 -23.07 -0.11 -37.21
CA VAL A 441 -22.75 -1.42 -36.63
C VAL A 441 -21.38 -1.37 -35.98
N ILE A 442 -21.30 -1.77 -34.72
CA ILE A 442 -20.02 -1.83 -34.00
C ILE A 442 -19.36 -3.17 -34.26
N VAL A 443 -18.18 -3.12 -34.87
CA VAL A 443 -17.37 -4.31 -35.15
C VAL A 443 -16.25 -4.40 -34.15
N VAL A 444 -16.20 -5.49 -33.40
CA VAL A 444 -15.08 -5.85 -32.53
C VAL A 444 -14.22 -6.88 -33.25
N ARG A 445 -13.09 -6.43 -33.81
CA ARG A 445 -12.10 -7.30 -34.43
C ARG A 445 -11.23 -7.94 -33.35
N ALA A 446 -11.21 -9.26 -33.29
CA ALA A 446 -10.49 -10.00 -32.27
C ALA A 446 -9.36 -10.83 -32.88
N GLU A 447 -8.11 -10.38 -32.73
CA GLU A 447 -6.93 -11.06 -33.26
C GLU A 447 -6.72 -12.42 -32.58
N GLY A 448 -6.68 -13.50 -33.35
CA GLY A 448 -6.60 -14.88 -32.82
C GLY A 448 -7.95 -15.44 -32.37
N TYR A 449 -9.05 -14.79 -32.76
CA TYR A 449 -10.40 -15.32 -32.59
C TYR A 449 -10.66 -16.45 -33.58
N ILE A 450 -11.14 -17.57 -33.05
CA ILE A 450 -11.65 -18.71 -33.83
C ILE A 450 -13.11 -18.86 -33.42
N GLU A 451 -14.00 -18.87 -34.40
CA GLU A 451 -15.43 -19.02 -34.17
C GLU A 451 -15.70 -20.43 -33.62
N ALA A 452 -16.21 -20.49 -32.39
CA ALA A 452 -16.54 -21.74 -31.71
C ALA A 452 -18.05 -21.82 -31.49
N GLN A 453 -18.69 -22.92 -31.90
CA GLN A 453 -20.12 -23.19 -31.63
C GLN A 453 -20.34 -24.01 -30.34
N PRO A 454 -21.53 -23.93 -29.66
CA PRO A 454 -22.75 -23.20 -30.05
C PRO A 454 -23.31 -22.15 -29.04
N LEU A 455 -24.20 -21.31 -29.61
CA LEU A 455 -25.25 -20.34 -29.18
C LEU A 455 -25.39 -19.80 -27.74
N ALA A 456 -24.93 -20.48 -26.69
CA ALA A 456 -25.11 -20.07 -25.29
C ALA A 456 -23.79 -19.66 -24.61
N SER A 457 -22.83 -19.16 -25.40
CA SER A 457 -21.53 -18.78 -24.90
C SER A 457 -21.61 -17.54 -23.99
N LYS A 458 -20.67 -17.43 -23.03
CA LYS A 458 -20.49 -16.20 -22.23
C LYS A 458 -20.32 -14.96 -23.11
N LEU A 459 -19.78 -15.13 -24.31
CA LEU A 459 -19.57 -14.08 -25.29
C LEU A 459 -20.90 -13.58 -25.87
N SER A 460 -21.80 -14.48 -26.28
CA SER A 460 -23.12 -14.13 -26.79
C SER A 460 -24.00 -13.38 -25.77
N VAL A 461 -23.87 -13.73 -24.48
CA VAL A 461 -24.51 -12.96 -23.40
C VAL A 461 -23.86 -11.59 -23.26
N ALA A 462 -22.53 -11.48 -23.34
CA ALA A 462 -21.85 -10.21 -23.23
C ALA A 462 -22.15 -9.26 -24.41
N ILE A 463 -22.26 -9.78 -25.64
CA ILE A 463 -22.62 -9.02 -26.84
C ILE A 463 -24.01 -8.39 -26.67
N ARG A 464 -25.05 -9.19 -26.35
CA ARG A 464 -26.42 -8.68 -26.16
C ARG A 464 -26.50 -7.55 -25.12
N LEU A 465 -25.72 -7.68 -24.05
CA LEU A 465 -25.65 -6.66 -23.02
C LEU A 465 -24.93 -5.40 -23.49
N MET A 466 -23.91 -5.55 -24.34
CA MET A 466 -23.21 -4.44 -24.98
C MET A 466 -24.14 -3.69 -25.94
N GLU A 467 -24.88 -4.41 -26.78
CA GLU A 467 -25.87 -3.84 -27.72
C GLU A 467 -26.93 -3.02 -26.98
N PHE A 468 -27.45 -3.57 -25.88
CA PHE A 468 -28.39 -2.85 -25.01
C PHE A 468 -27.78 -1.57 -24.44
N ALA A 469 -26.52 -1.62 -24.00
CA ALA A 469 -25.86 -0.49 -23.36
C ALA A 469 -25.41 0.61 -24.33
N CYS A 470 -25.03 0.27 -25.56
CA CYS A 470 -24.57 1.23 -26.56
C CYS A 470 -25.63 1.62 -27.59
N HIS A 471 -26.79 0.96 -27.63
CA HIS A 471 -27.85 1.19 -28.62
C HIS A 471 -27.42 0.98 -30.08
N HIS A 472 -26.41 0.13 -30.31
CA HIS A 472 -25.93 -0.25 -31.65
C HIS A 472 -25.73 -1.77 -31.72
N PRO A 473 -25.98 -2.42 -32.88
CA PRO A 473 -25.63 -3.83 -33.09
C PRO A 473 -24.13 -4.06 -32.91
N VAL A 474 -23.73 -5.22 -32.35
CA VAL A 474 -22.33 -5.55 -32.08
C VAL A 474 -21.95 -6.87 -32.74
N HIS A 475 -21.00 -6.84 -33.66
CA HIS A 475 -20.46 -8.03 -34.33
C HIS A 475 -19.02 -8.32 -33.90
N ILE A 476 -18.67 -9.60 -33.79
CA ILE A 476 -17.29 -10.05 -33.55
C ILE A 476 -16.76 -10.69 -34.82
N LEU A 477 -15.60 -10.21 -35.29
CA LEU A 477 -14.96 -10.71 -36.49
C LEU A 477 -13.49 -11.03 -36.23
N ALA A 478 -12.93 -12.00 -36.97
CA ALA A 478 -11.49 -12.14 -37.08
C ALA A 478 -10.89 -10.95 -37.87
N PRO A 479 -9.61 -10.60 -37.68
CA PRO A 479 -8.96 -9.56 -38.47
C PRO A 479 -9.05 -9.89 -39.97
N GLY A 480 -9.34 -8.88 -40.80
CA GLY A 480 -9.48 -9.04 -42.26
C GLY A 480 -10.81 -9.63 -42.73
N ALA A 481 -11.64 -10.21 -41.85
CA ALA A 481 -12.99 -10.64 -42.23
C ALA A 481 -13.89 -9.43 -42.52
N ARG A 482 -14.69 -9.50 -43.60
CA ARG A 482 -15.64 -8.47 -43.99
C ARG A 482 -16.99 -8.71 -43.33
N ILE A 483 -17.69 -7.62 -42.99
CA ILE A 483 -19.12 -7.70 -42.67
C ILE A 483 -19.83 -8.12 -43.97
N MET A 484 -20.46 -9.29 -43.99
CA MET A 484 -21.38 -9.59 -45.07
C MET A 484 -22.59 -8.68 -44.87
N ALA A 485 -22.76 -7.70 -45.76
CA ALA A 485 -23.96 -6.88 -45.75
C ALA A 485 -25.19 -7.81 -45.79
N PRO A 486 -26.22 -7.60 -44.96
CA PRO A 486 -27.44 -8.36 -45.10
C PRO A 486 -27.94 -8.14 -46.53
N ARG A 487 -28.15 -9.24 -47.28
CA ARG A 487 -28.87 -9.17 -48.55
C ARG A 487 -30.21 -8.52 -48.23
N LEU A 488 -30.40 -7.27 -48.68
CA LEU A 488 -31.73 -6.69 -48.81
C LEU A 488 -32.53 -7.68 -49.66
N VAL A 489 -33.38 -8.46 -49.01
CA VAL A 489 -34.40 -9.22 -49.71
C VAL A 489 -35.25 -8.15 -50.38
N ARG A 490 -35.07 -7.96 -51.69
CA ARG A 490 -35.99 -7.17 -52.49
C ARG A 490 -37.37 -7.78 -52.23
N GLN A 491 -38.28 -6.99 -51.65
CA GLN A 491 -39.68 -7.35 -51.62
C GLN A 491 -40.07 -7.67 -53.07
N ALA A 492 -40.64 -8.87 -53.27
CA ALA A 492 -41.17 -9.26 -54.54
C ALA A 492 -42.16 -8.19 -54.99
N ALA A 493 -41.90 -7.59 -56.15
CA ALA A 493 -42.88 -6.74 -56.80
C ALA A 493 -44.15 -7.59 -56.98
N HIS A 494 -45.26 -7.14 -56.39
CA HIS A 494 -46.57 -7.63 -56.80
C HIS A 494 -46.71 -7.31 -58.29
N SER A 495 -46.73 -8.37 -59.09
CA SER A 495 -47.18 -8.32 -60.47
C SER A 495 -48.68 -8.09 -60.46
N ASP A 496 -49.11 -6.85 -60.66
CA ASP A 496 -50.43 -6.60 -61.22
C ASP A 496 -50.40 -7.02 -62.68
N ALA A 497 -51.11 -8.10 -63.00
CA ALA A 497 -51.45 -8.50 -64.34
C ALA A 497 -52.97 -8.73 -64.41
N ALA A 498 -53.62 -7.79 -65.10
CA ALA A 498 -54.86 -7.82 -65.89
C ALA A 498 -56.02 -8.74 -65.44
#